data_AF-A0A6V7V709-F1
#
_entry.id   AF-A0A6V7V709-F1
#
_cell.length_a   1.000
_cell.length_b   1.000
_cell.length_c   1.000
_cell.angle_alpha   90.00
_cell.angle_beta   90.00
_cell.angle_gamma   90.00
#
_symmetry.space_group_name_H-M   'P 1'
#
loop_
_entity.id
_entity.type
_entity.pdbx_description
1 polymer ?
#
loop_
_entity_poly.entity_id
_entity_poly.type
_entity_poly.pdbx_seq_one_letter_code
_entity_poly.pdbx_strand_id
1 'polypeptide(L)'
;MARNEEGSDYIFLLIVATFMVATGSLNTLSAKWVDQLDFDHPVFQTICMFFGEFCCLIVYLIMHFIRKRQWKMRNQFHEGGAVFDLDLEDEPKLPRFNPFIFLPPACCDMLGTSIMYVGLNLTTASSFQMLRGSVIIFTGLLSTAFLRARLRGFKWLGMGLVALGLLVVGLSDIEFDTNPNDDLNAIITGNLLIVIAQIVVAIQMVSEQKFVLEYDVPPLLAVGLEGFFGMIILSFLSLPMYFIHVPATFSKNPDHRLEDIFYAFKQINEKPIVLLALFFVIISIAFFNFAGVTVTKHLSATTRMVLDSVRTFVIWAFSIPLFGENFIPVQLIGFALLTLGMFVYNDLLFGPWFRREILPRIHNERIALCLASFCGLGGLTESDNNRYNRERFERIEEEE
;
A
#
# COMPACT_ATOMS: atom_id res chain seq x y z
N MET A 1 -11.57 29.39 -12.68
CA MET A 1 -12.09 28.01 -12.58
C MET A 1 -10.97 27.00 -12.46
N ALA A 2 -10.04 26.89 -13.42
CA ALA A 2 -8.91 25.93 -13.36
C ALA A 2 -8.08 25.93 -12.05
N ARG A 3 -7.77 27.09 -11.46
CA ARG A 3 -7.00 27.17 -10.19
C ARG A 3 -7.80 26.71 -8.95
N ASN A 4 -9.14 26.73 -9.02
CA ASN A 4 -10.00 26.19 -7.96
C ASN A 4 -10.25 24.69 -8.11
N GLU A 5 -10.28 24.19 -9.35
CA GLU A 5 -10.37 22.76 -9.66
C GLU A 5 -9.09 22.02 -9.24
N GLU A 6 -7.91 22.57 -9.56
CA GLU A 6 -6.62 22.02 -9.11
C GLU A 6 -6.56 21.92 -7.58
N GLY A 7 -6.96 22.98 -6.85
CA GLY A 7 -6.99 22.97 -5.39
C GLY A 7 -7.95 21.93 -4.79
N SER A 8 -9.11 21.72 -5.43
CA SER A 8 -10.09 20.71 -5.01
C SER A 8 -9.54 19.29 -5.15
N ASP A 9 -8.84 19.02 -6.25
CA ASP A 9 -8.24 17.70 -6.51
C ASP A 9 -7.11 17.37 -5.54
N TYR A 10 -6.25 18.35 -5.20
CA TYR A 10 -5.21 18.14 -4.18
C TYR A 10 -5.79 17.85 -2.79
N ILE A 11 -6.84 18.57 -2.39
CA ILE A 11 -7.51 18.33 -1.10
C ILE A 11 -8.14 16.93 -1.09
N PHE A 12 -8.82 16.54 -2.16
CA PHE A 12 -9.38 15.21 -2.30
C PHE A 12 -8.30 14.12 -2.15
N LEU A 13 -7.18 14.24 -2.86
CA LEU A 13 -6.08 13.28 -2.79
C LEU A 13 -5.45 13.19 -1.40
N LEU A 14 -5.32 14.31 -0.70
CA LEU A 14 -4.80 14.35 0.67
C LEU A 14 -5.76 13.68 1.66
N ILE A 15 -7.07 13.89 1.50
CA ILE A 15 -8.10 13.20 2.29
C ILE A 15 -8.03 11.69 2.06
N VAL A 16 -7.97 11.24 0.80
CA VAL A 16 -7.89 9.81 0.46
C VAL A 16 -6.60 9.19 1.00
N ALA A 17 -5.46 9.88 0.88
CA ALA A 17 -4.18 9.40 1.41
C ALA A 17 -4.20 9.26 2.93
N THR A 18 -4.75 10.25 3.64
CA THR A 18 -4.90 10.20 5.11
C THR A 18 -5.87 9.09 5.52
N PHE A 19 -6.97 8.94 4.78
CA PHE A 19 -7.95 7.89 4.99
C PHE A 19 -7.36 6.49 4.79
N MET A 20 -6.53 6.30 3.76
CA MET A 20 -5.77 5.06 3.53
C MET A 20 -4.87 4.72 4.73
N VAL A 21 -4.09 5.69 5.23
CA VAL A 21 -3.19 5.46 6.38
C VAL A 21 -4.00 5.11 7.64
N ALA A 22 -5.09 5.82 7.91
CA ALA A 22 -5.92 5.59 9.09
C ALA A 22 -6.61 4.21 9.05
N THR A 23 -7.28 3.89 7.94
CA THR A 23 -7.97 2.60 7.77
C THR A 23 -7.01 1.43 7.72
N GLY A 24 -5.85 1.60 7.08
CA GLY A 24 -4.80 0.60 7.10
C GLY A 24 -4.20 0.36 8.48
N SER A 25 -4.01 1.42 9.28
CA SER A 25 -3.55 1.30 10.67
C SER A 25 -4.58 0.56 11.53
N LEU A 26 -5.86 0.91 11.37
CA LEU A 26 -6.96 0.24 12.05
C LEU A 26 -7.01 -1.25 11.68
N ASN A 27 -6.86 -1.58 10.39
CA ASN A 27 -6.80 -2.98 9.93
C ASN A 27 -5.70 -3.78 10.62
N THR A 28 -4.47 -3.26 10.67
CA THR A 28 -3.37 -3.99 11.33
C THR A 28 -3.58 -4.12 12.84
N LEU A 29 -4.11 -3.08 13.51
CA LEU A 29 -4.45 -3.17 14.93
C LEU A 29 -5.58 -4.16 15.21
N SER A 30 -6.61 -4.19 14.36
CA SER A 30 -7.71 -5.16 14.46
C SER A 30 -7.23 -6.59 14.19
N ALA A 31 -6.34 -6.80 13.22
CA ALA A 31 -5.74 -8.12 12.98
C ALA A 31 -4.91 -8.59 14.20
N LYS A 32 -4.06 -7.71 14.76
CA LYS A 32 -3.35 -8.01 16.02
C LYS A 32 -4.30 -8.34 17.16
N TRP A 33 -5.44 -7.65 17.25
CA TRP A 33 -6.45 -7.94 18.28
C TRP A 33 -7.09 -9.31 18.09
N VAL A 34 -7.33 -9.76 16.86
CA VAL A 34 -7.79 -11.13 16.56
C VAL A 34 -6.76 -12.16 17.06
N ASP A 35 -5.47 -11.95 16.77
CA ASP A 35 -4.42 -12.88 17.18
C ASP A 35 -4.29 -12.99 18.71
N GLN A 36 -4.51 -11.89 19.44
CA GLN A 36 -4.52 -11.89 20.91
C GLN A 36 -5.69 -12.68 21.54
N LEU A 37 -6.74 -12.97 20.77
CA LEU A 37 -7.88 -13.76 21.24
C LEU A 37 -7.66 -15.28 21.08
N ASP A 38 -6.43 -15.69 20.73
CA ASP A 38 -6.00 -17.04 20.40
C ASP A 38 -6.70 -17.61 19.15
N PHE A 39 -7.02 -16.75 18.19
CA PHE A 39 -7.66 -17.14 16.93
C PHE A 39 -6.61 -17.37 15.82
N ASP A 40 -5.95 -18.53 15.88
CA ASP A 40 -4.86 -18.92 14.99
C ASP A 40 -5.36 -19.62 13.72
N HIS A 41 -6.01 -18.83 12.85
CA HIS A 41 -6.61 -19.30 11.60
C HIS A 41 -6.28 -18.36 10.44
N PRO A 42 -5.01 -18.35 9.97
CA PRO A 42 -4.50 -17.35 9.03
C PRO A 42 -5.18 -17.39 7.67
N VAL A 43 -5.51 -18.58 7.15
CA VAL A 43 -6.18 -18.71 5.86
C VAL A 43 -7.63 -18.24 6.02
N PHE A 44 -8.30 -18.56 7.12
CA PHE A 44 -9.63 -18.04 7.42
C PHE A 44 -9.64 -16.51 7.57
N GLN A 45 -8.68 -15.94 8.30
CA GLN A 45 -8.52 -14.49 8.42
C GLN A 45 -8.33 -13.85 7.04
N THR A 46 -7.52 -14.47 6.17
CA THR A 46 -7.32 -13.99 4.78
C THR A 46 -8.60 -14.11 3.94
N ILE A 47 -9.41 -15.16 4.12
CA ILE A 47 -10.75 -15.26 3.50
C ILE A 47 -11.65 -14.11 3.97
N CYS A 48 -11.62 -13.77 5.26
CA CYS A 48 -12.35 -12.61 5.78
C CYS A 48 -11.85 -11.30 5.17
N MET A 49 -10.54 -11.15 4.93
CA MET A 49 -9.98 -9.98 4.25
C MET A 49 -10.51 -9.83 2.82
N PHE A 50 -10.43 -10.91 2.02
CA PHE A 50 -11.00 -10.93 0.66
C PHE A 50 -12.52 -10.76 0.65
N PHE A 51 -13.22 -11.17 1.71
CA PHE A 51 -14.64 -10.89 1.88
C PHE A 51 -14.93 -9.40 2.03
N GLY A 52 -14.12 -8.66 2.80
CA GLY A 52 -14.21 -7.21 2.87
C GLY A 52 -14.02 -6.54 1.51
N GLU A 53 -13.03 -6.97 0.73
CA GLU A 53 -12.80 -6.48 -0.62
C GLU A 53 -13.96 -6.82 -1.57
N PHE A 54 -14.49 -8.04 -1.51
CA PHE A 54 -15.66 -8.44 -2.29
C PHE A 54 -16.89 -7.58 -1.96
N CYS A 55 -17.07 -7.13 -0.72
CA CYS A 55 -18.12 -6.18 -0.37
C CYS A 55 -18.03 -4.87 -1.18
N CYS A 56 -16.83 -4.43 -1.60
CA CYS A 56 -16.68 -3.30 -2.51
C CYS A 56 -17.38 -3.54 -3.85
N LEU A 57 -17.32 -4.77 -4.39
CA LEU A 57 -18.05 -5.13 -5.62
C LEU A 57 -19.56 -4.97 -5.45
N ILE A 58 -20.10 -5.44 -4.32
CA ILE A 58 -21.53 -5.33 -4.00
C ILE A 58 -21.93 -3.85 -3.92
N VAL A 59 -21.16 -3.02 -3.21
CA VAL A 59 -21.42 -1.58 -3.11
C VAL A 59 -21.37 -0.92 -4.49
N TYR A 60 -20.40 -1.28 -5.33
CA TYR A 60 -20.29 -0.78 -6.70
C TYR A 60 -21.53 -1.13 -7.54
N LEU A 61 -21.99 -2.38 -7.48
CA LEU A 61 -23.18 -2.83 -8.22
C LEU A 61 -24.46 -2.14 -7.73
N ILE A 62 -24.60 -1.92 -6.42
CA ILE A 62 -25.70 -1.16 -5.84
C ILE A 62 -25.68 0.29 -6.34
N MET A 63 -24.52 0.96 -6.28
CA MET A 63 -24.36 2.33 -6.78
C MET A 63 -24.67 2.41 -8.28
N HIS A 64 -24.19 1.46 -9.08
CA HIS A 64 -24.47 1.38 -10.50
C HIS A 64 -25.97 1.19 -10.76
N PHE A 65 -26.63 0.28 -10.04
CA PHE A 65 -28.06 0.04 -10.16
C PHE A 65 -28.90 1.28 -9.80
N ILE A 66 -28.53 1.98 -8.72
CA ILE A 66 -29.20 3.23 -8.31
C ILE A 66 -29.02 4.31 -9.38
N ARG A 67 -27.79 4.54 -9.86
CA ARG A 67 -27.51 5.52 -10.92
C ARG A 67 -28.26 5.20 -12.21
N LYS A 68 -28.28 3.92 -12.62
CA LYS A 68 -29.02 3.47 -13.80
C LYS A 68 -30.52 3.65 -13.66
N ARG A 69 -31.07 3.37 -12.47
CA ARG A 69 -32.50 3.60 -12.18
C ARG A 69 -32.86 5.08 -12.20
N GLN A 70 -32.02 5.94 -11.62
CA GLN A 70 -32.20 7.40 -11.64
C GLN A 70 -32.12 7.96 -13.07
N TRP A 71 -31.15 7.50 -13.86
CA TRP A 71 -31.02 7.87 -15.28
C TRP A 71 -32.26 7.46 -16.09
N LYS A 72 -32.74 6.23 -15.93
CA LYS A 72 -33.96 5.76 -16.62
C LYS A 72 -35.19 6.58 -16.25
N MET A 73 -35.35 6.91 -14.96
CA MET A 73 -36.45 7.74 -14.47
C MET A 73 -36.37 9.18 -15.01
N ARG A 74 -35.17 9.78 -15.04
CA ARG A 74 -34.96 11.11 -15.66
C ARG A 74 -35.31 11.06 -17.14
N ASN A 75 -34.81 10.09 -17.89
CA ASN A 75 -35.03 10.05 -19.35
C ASN A 75 -36.48 9.74 -19.74
N GLN A 76 -37.21 8.95 -18.95
CA GLN A 76 -38.65 8.76 -19.16
C GLN A 76 -39.47 10.04 -18.92
N PHE A 77 -39.03 10.93 -18.03
CA PHE A 77 -39.67 12.23 -17.79
C PHE A 77 -39.38 13.25 -18.91
N HIS A 78 -38.24 13.15 -19.60
CA HIS A 78 -37.83 14.09 -20.66
C HIS A 78 -38.55 13.89 -22.00
N GLU A 79 -39.22 12.75 -22.25
CA GLU A 79 -40.09 12.58 -23.43
C GLU A 79 -41.34 13.49 -23.40
N GLY A 80 -41.60 14.18 -22.29
CA GLY A 80 -42.76 15.08 -22.07
C GLY A 80 -42.57 16.58 -22.35
N GLY A 81 -41.42 17.02 -22.90
CA GLY A 81 -41.31 18.36 -23.50
C GLY A 81 -40.84 19.52 -22.59
N ALA A 82 -39.75 19.36 -21.84
CA ALA A 82 -39.02 20.51 -21.29
C ALA A 82 -37.51 20.37 -21.51
N VAL A 83 -36.95 21.30 -22.29
CA VAL A 83 -35.51 21.44 -22.58
C VAL A 83 -34.97 22.61 -21.77
N PHE A 84 -34.24 22.33 -20.68
CA PHE A 84 -33.13 23.14 -20.15
C PHE A 84 -32.45 22.40 -18.99
N ASP A 85 -31.31 21.74 -19.22
CA ASP A 85 -30.00 22.19 -18.69
C ASP A 85 -28.86 21.28 -19.21
N LEU A 86 -27.69 21.89 -19.38
CA LEU A 86 -26.47 21.35 -19.97
C LEU A 86 -25.73 20.34 -19.06
N ASP A 87 -26.36 19.23 -18.69
CA ASP A 87 -25.65 18.07 -18.12
C ASP A 87 -26.14 16.78 -18.80
N LEU A 88 -25.59 16.54 -20.00
CA LEU A 88 -25.66 15.25 -20.68
C LEU A 88 -24.82 14.24 -19.89
N GLU A 89 -25.29 13.84 -18.70
CA GLU A 89 -24.76 12.66 -18.03
C GLU A 89 -25.09 11.43 -18.89
N ASP A 90 -24.06 10.90 -19.55
CA ASP A 90 -24.14 9.68 -20.34
C ASP A 90 -24.72 8.52 -19.51
N GLU A 91 -25.39 7.57 -20.20
CA GLU A 91 -25.87 6.35 -19.56
C GLU A 91 -24.72 5.70 -18.76
N PRO A 92 -24.91 5.39 -17.47
CA PRO A 92 -23.87 4.73 -16.68
C PRO A 92 -23.59 3.36 -17.31
N LYS A 93 -22.47 3.24 -18.01
CA LYS A 93 -22.00 2.01 -18.64
C LYS A 93 -20.99 1.32 -17.73
N LEU A 94 -21.09 0.00 -17.62
CA LEU A 94 -20.01 -0.78 -17.03
C LEU A 94 -18.79 -0.68 -17.96
N PRO A 95 -17.58 -0.50 -17.40
CA PRO A 95 -16.36 -0.48 -18.20
C PRO A 95 -16.23 -1.80 -18.97
N ARG A 96 -15.97 -1.69 -20.28
CA ARG A 96 -15.88 -2.84 -21.19
C ARG A 96 -14.46 -3.41 -21.17
N PHE A 97 -14.19 -4.28 -20.22
CA PHE A 97 -12.96 -5.07 -20.19
C PHE A 97 -13.27 -6.50 -19.70
N ASN A 98 -12.32 -7.42 -19.90
CA ASN A 98 -12.46 -8.78 -19.42
C ASN A 98 -12.13 -8.86 -17.91
N PRO A 99 -13.07 -9.21 -17.01
CA PRO A 99 -12.82 -9.26 -15.56
C PRO A 99 -11.64 -10.15 -15.16
N PHE A 100 -11.35 -11.20 -15.93
CA PHE A 100 -10.22 -12.11 -15.69
C PHE A 100 -8.83 -11.44 -15.71
N ILE A 101 -8.73 -10.18 -16.16
CA ILE A 101 -7.48 -9.41 -16.10
C ILE A 101 -7.04 -9.13 -14.64
N PHE A 102 -7.97 -9.11 -13.68
CA PHE A 102 -7.66 -8.97 -12.26
C PHE A 102 -7.34 -10.30 -11.55
N LEU A 103 -7.40 -11.43 -12.25
CA LEU A 103 -7.05 -12.73 -11.69
C LEU A 103 -5.54 -12.84 -11.33
N PRO A 104 -4.58 -12.44 -12.21
CA PRO A 104 -3.17 -12.51 -11.84
C PRO A 104 -2.78 -11.61 -10.65
N PRO A 105 -3.24 -10.34 -10.54
CA PRO A 105 -3.06 -9.54 -9.33
C PRO A 105 -3.61 -10.22 -8.07
N ALA A 106 -4.83 -10.77 -8.13
CA ALA A 106 -5.43 -11.50 -7.00
C ALA A 106 -4.58 -12.71 -6.58
N CYS A 107 -4.10 -13.50 -7.54
CA CYS A 107 -3.18 -14.61 -7.25
C CYS A 107 -1.87 -14.14 -6.60
N CYS A 108 -1.32 -13.01 -7.05
CA CYS A 108 -0.11 -12.43 -6.46
C CYS A 108 -0.36 -11.94 -5.03
N ASP A 109 -1.50 -11.30 -4.76
CA ASP A 109 -1.87 -10.85 -3.42
C ASP A 109 -1.99 -12.03 -2.44
N MET A 110 -2.70 -13.09 -2.86
CA MET A 110 -2.82 -14.33 -2.10
C MET A 110 -1.46 -14.99 -1.83
N LEU A 111 -0.64 -15.16 -2.88
CA LEU A 111 0.68 -15.78 -2.75
C LEU A 111 1.61 -14.95 -1.87
N GLY A 112 1.63 -13.63 -2.06
CA GLY A 112 2.41 -12.69 -1.26
C GLY A 112 2.02 -12.75 0.21
N THR A 113 0.72 -12.69 0.51
CA THR A 113 0.18 -12.80 1.87
C THR A 113 0.50 -14.14 2.52
N SER A 114 0.42 -15.24 1.76
CA SER A 114 0.72 -16.58 2.27
C SER A 114 2.21 -16.72 2.63
N ILE A 115 3.11 -16.25 1.76
CA ILE A 115 4.56 -16.28 2.02
C ILE A 115 4.91 -15.36 3.21
N MET A 116 4.27 -14.19 3.30
CA MET A 116 4.42 -13.28 4.44
C MET A 116 4.00 -13.93 5.76
N TYR A 117 2.88 -14.66 5.76
CA TYR A 117 2.42 -15.36 6.96
C TYR A 117 3.41 -16.44 7.41
N VAL A 118 3.91 -17.27 6.49
CA VAL A 118 4.95 -18.25 6.79
C VAL A 118 6.22 -17.56 7.32
N GLY A 119 6.60 -16.43 6.73
CA GLY A 119 7.72 -15.63 7.20
C GLY A 119 7.53 -15.10 8.62
N LEU A 120 6.34 -14.56 8.94
CA LEU A 120 6.01 -14.02 10.26
C LEU A 120 6.09 -15.08 11.37
N ASN A 121 5.79 -16.35 11.08
CA ASN A 121 5.93 -17.43 12.05
C ASN A 121 7.39 -17.84 12.32
N LEU A 122 8.34 -17.37 11.51
CA LEU A 122 9.76 -17.72 11.58
C LEU A 122 10.67 -16.55 11.99
N THR A 123 10.14 -15.32 12.07
CA THR A 123 10.88 -14.13 12.51
C THR A 123 10.04 -13.31 13.49
N THR A 124 10.65 -12.28 14.08
CA THR A 124 10.00 -11.35 15.00
C THR A 124 9.03 -10.41 14.26
N ALA A 125 7.95 -10.01 14.94
CA ALA A 125 6.95 -9.10 14.36
C ALA A 125 7.54 -7.71 13.98
N SER A 126 8.59 -7.25 14.67
CA SER A 126 9.28 -6.00 14.35
C SER A 126 10.08 -6.13 13.05
N SER A 127 10.87 -7.19 12.90
CA SER A 127 11.61 -7.52 11.68
C SER A 127 10.68 -7.71 10.49
N PHE A 128 9.55 -8.41 10.67
CA PHE A 128 8.50 -8.52 9.66
C PHE A 128 8.03 -7.17 9.13
N GLN A 129 7.67 -6.24 10.01
CA GLN A 129 7.17 -4.93 9.60
C GLN A 129 8.23 -4.07 8.89
N MET A 130 9.48 -4.16 9.32
CA MET A 130 10.60 -3.43 8.72
C MET A 130 10.98 -3.98 7.34
N LEU A 131 11.04 -5.31 7.19
CA LEU A 131 11.39 -5.96 5.92
C LEU A 131 10.36 -5.73 4.82
N ARG A 132 9.09 -5.48 5.19
CA ARG A 132 8.05 -5.03 4.25
C ARG A 132 8.40 -3.71 3.55
N GLY A 133 9.25 -2.86 4.14
CA GLY A 133 9.75 -1.64 3.50
C GLY A 133 10.54 -1.89 2.21
N SER A 134 11.03 -3.12 1.99
CA SER A 134 11.73 -3.50 0.75
C SER A 134 10.86 -3.42 -0.50
N VAL A 135 9.53 -3.45 -0.36
CA VAL A 135 8.58 -3.36 -1.48
C VAL A 135 8.82 -2.11 -2.34
N ILE A 136 9.25 -0.99 -1.75
CA ILE A 136 9.52 0.27 -2.48
C ILE A 136 10.61 0.08 -3.54
N ILE A 137 11.64 -0.72 -3.25
CA ILE A 137 12.74 -0.99 -4.18
C ILE A 137 12.20 -1.74 -5.39
N PHE A 138 11.48 -2.83 -5.14
CA PHE A 138 10.94 -3.69 -6.20
C PHE A 138 9.84 -2.99 -7.02
N THR A 139 8.91 -2.29 -6.36
CA THR A 139 7.88 -1.49 -7.05
C THR A 139 8.52 -0.40 -7.89
N GLY A 140 9.52 0.32 -7.36
CA GLY A 140 10.25 1.34 -8.11
C GLY A 140 10.88 0.79 -9.40
N LEU A 141 11.62 -0.32 -9.31
CA LEU A 141 12.26 -0.97 -10.44
C LEU A 141 11.23 -1.52 -11.45
N LEU A 142 10.22 -2.24 -10.98
CA LEU A 142 9.17 -2.81 -11.84
C LEU A 142 8.32 -1.71 -12.51
N SER A 143 8.04 -0.60 -11.84
CA SER A 143 7.37 0.56 -12.46
C SER A 143 8.20 1.17 -13.60
N THR A 144 9.54 1.18 -13.51
CA THR A 144 10.36 1.63 -14.66
C THR A 144 10.32 0.67 -15.83
N ALA A 145 10.30 -0.63 -15.55
CA ALA A 145 10.28 -1.67 -16.59
C ALA A 145 8.91 -1.75 -17.30
N PHE A 146 7.82 -1.81 -16.53
CA PHE A 146 6.48 -2.08 -17.06
C PHE A 146 5.67 -0.83 -17.40
N LEU A 147 5.79 0.25 -16.61
CA LEU A 147 5.04 1.50 -16.81
C LEU A 147 5.87 2.60 -17.49
N ARG A 148 7.14 2.30 -17.85
CA ARG A 148 8.09 3.24 -18.45
C ARG A 148 8.27 4.53 -17.63
N ALA A 149 8.09 4.44 -16.32
CA ALA A 149 8.30 5.56 -15.42
C ALA A 149 9.78 5.97 -15.41
N ARG A 150 10.08 7.27 -15.36
CA ARG A 150 11.45 7.78 -15.22
C ARG A 150 11.76 8.02 -13.74
N LEU A 151 12.65 7.22 -13.16
CA LEU A 151 13.17 7.44 -11.80
C LEU A 151 14.22 8.56 -11.81
N ARG A 152 14.00 9.58 -10.98
CA ARG A 152 14.96 10.68 -10.77
C ARG A 152 16.11 10.21 -9.88
N GLY A 153 17.23 10.93 -9.93
CA GLY A 153 18.46 10.55 -9.22
C GLY A 153 18.28 10.42 -7.69
N PHE A 154 17.53 11.33 -7.06
CA PHE A 154 17.23 11.23 -5.63
C PHE A 154 16.43 9.97 -5.26
N LYS A 155 15.61 9.44 -6.18
CA LYS A 155 14.86 8.19 -5.95
C LYS A 155 15.81 6.99 -5.85
N TRP A 156 16.89 6.99 -6.63
CA TRP A 156 17.95 5.99 -6.51
C TRP A 156 18.68 6.07 -5.17
N LEU A 157 18.98 7.29 -4.71
CA LEU A 157 19.55 7.50 -3.37
C LEU A 157 18.61 6.96 -2.27
N GLY A 158 17.31 7.25 -2.37
CA GLY A 158 16.30 6.73 -1.44
C GLY A 158 16.24 5.20 -1.42
N MET A 159 16.22 4.55 -2.59
CA MET A 159 16.27 3.09 -2.68
C MET A 159 17.56 2.50 -2.08
N GLY A 160 18.70 3.17 -2.28
CA GLY A 160 19.98 2.76 -1.69
C GLY A 160 19.98 2.82 -0.16
N LEU A 161 19.40 3.88 0.41
CA LEU A 161 19.22 4.02 1.87
C LEU A 161 18.27 2.97 2.44
N VAL A 162 17.16 2.68 1.74
CA VAL A 162 16.26 1.58 2.13
C VAL A 162 17.00 0.24 2.11
N ALA A 163 17.79 -0.05 1.06
CA ALA A 163 18.56 -1.28 0.98
C ALA A 163 19.57 -1.42 2.14
N LEU A 164 20.25 -0.33 2.51
CA LEU A 164 21.15 -0.31 3.66
C LEU A 164 20.40 -0.55 4.98
N GLY A 165 19.23 0.09 5.15
CA GLY A 165 18.38 -0.12 6.32
C GLY A 165 17.92 -1.57 6.47
N LEU A 166 17.48 -2.21 5.38
CA LEU A 166 17.12 -3.63 5.37
C LEU A 166 18.28 -4.54 5.75
N LEU A 167 19.50 -4.24 5.26
CA LEU A 167 20.69 -5.00 5.60
C LEU A 167 20.99 -4.92 7.11
N VAL A 168 20.91 -3.72 7.69
CA VAL A 168 21.11 -3.52 9.13
C VAL A 168 20.05 -4.25 9.95
N VAL A 169 18.77 -4.13 9.58
CA VAL A 169 17.67 -4.84 10.26
C VAL A 169 17.88 -6.35 10.21
N GLY A 170 18.13 -6.91 9.02
CA GLY A 170 18.33 -8.35 8.83
C GLY A 170 19.54 -8.90 9.58
N LEU A 171 20.65 -8.16 9.64
CA LEU A 171 21.83 -8.56 10.42
C LEU A 171 21.58 -8.47 11.93
N SER A 172 20.86 -7.44 12.38
CA SER A 172 20.55 -7.26 13.80
C SER A 172 19.62 -8.35 14.34
N ASP A 173 18.70 -8.85 13.51
CA ASP A 173 17.79 -9.95 13.85
C ASP A 173 18.56 -11.27 14.05
N ILE A 174 19.66 -11.48 13.30
CA ILE A 174 20.49 -12.68 13.41
C ILE A 174 21.40 -12.63 14.65
N GLU A 175 21.93 -11.46 15.00
CA GLU A 175 22.95 -11.32 16.05
C GLU A 175 22.37 -11.10 17.45
N PHE A 176 21.20 -10.45 17.56
CA PHE A 176 20.64 -10.01 18.85
C PHE A 176 19.36 -10.73 19.26
N ASP A 177 18.82 -11.65 18.47
CA ASP A 177 17.68 -12.45 18.90
C ASP A 177 18.16 -13.56 19.87
N THR A 178 17.77 -13.41 21.14
CA THR A 178 18.24 -14.21 22.27
C THR A 178 17.27 -15.33 22.68
N ASN A 179 16.38 -15.77 21.79
CA ASN A 179 15.52 -16.92 22.06
C ASN A 179 16.30 -18.23 21.92
N PRO A 180 16.50 -19.01 23.01
CA PRO A 180 17.29 -20.24 22.98
C PRO A 180 16.62 -21.41 22.23
N ASN A 181 15.41 -21.21 21.67
CA ASN A 181 14.62 -22.22 20.97
C ASN A 181 14.47 -21.95 19.46
N ASP A 182 14.87 -20.77 18.98
CA ASP A 182 14.73 -20.41 17.57
C ASP A 182 16.02 -20.74 16.82
N ASP A 183 15.95 -21.70 15.89
CA ASP A 183 17.06 -22.02 15.01
C ASP A 183 17.43 -20.78 14.19
N LEU A 184 18.69 -20.35 14.21
CA LEU A 184 19.18 -19.22 13.40
C LEU A 184 18.86 -19.38 11.90
N ASN A 185 18.80 -20.64 11.43
CA ASN A 185 18.35 -20.96 10.07
C ASN A 185 16.87 -20.63 9.82
N ALA A 186 16.00 -20.76 10.83
CA ALA A 186 14.59 -20.41 10.75
C ALA A 186 14.42 -18.89 10.59
N ILE A 187 15.13 -18.09 11.40
CA ILE A 187 15.10 -16.62 11.34
C ILE A 187 15.59 -16.12 9.96
N ILE A 188 16.73 -16.64 9.48
CA ILE A 188 17.25 -16.30 8.14
C ILE A 188 16.24 -16.68 7.05
N THR A 189 15.63 -17.87 7.16
CA THR A 189 14.62 -18.33 6.20
C THR A 189 13.39 -17.43 6.23
N GLY A 190 12.89 -17.05 7.41
CA GLY A 190 11.76 -16.13 7.58
C GLY A 190 12.04 -14.77 6.95
N ASN A 191 13.20 -14.18 7.23
CA ASN A 191 13.62 -12.90 6.67
C ASN A 191 13.72 -12.94 5.14
N LEU A 192 14.29 -14.01 4.57
CA LEU A 192 14.36 -14.20 3.12
C LEU A 192 12.98 -14.38 2.49
N LEU A 193 12.09 -15.15 3.12
CA LEU A 193 10.71 -15.35 2.65
C LEU A 193 9.95 -14.03 2.60
N ILE A 194 10.10 -13.16 3.61
CA ILE A 194 9.44 -11.85 3.61
C ILE A 194 9.92 -10.97 2.46
N VAL A 195 11.22 -10.95 2.19
CA VAL A 195 11.79 -10.19 1.05
C VAL A 195 11.29 -10.76 -0.28
N ILE A 196 11.23 -12.08 -0.43
CA ILE A 196 10.66 -12.74 -1.62
C ILE A 196 9.17 -12.36 -1.77
N ALA A 197 8.42 -12.35 -0.68
CA ALA A 197 7.02 -11.94 -0.70
C ALA A 197 6.85 -10.49 -1.17
N GLN A 198 7.75 -9.58 -0.80
CA GLN A 198 7.70 -8.19 -1.27
C GLN A 198 7.91 -8.06 -2.79
N ILE A 199 8.61 -8.98 -3.43
CA ILE A 199 8.70 -9.02 -4.90
C ILE A 199 7.33 -9.35 -5.49
N VAL A 200 6.63 -10.34 -4.94
CA VAL A 200 5.29 -10.74 -5.39
C VAL A 200 4.28 -9.60 -5.19
N VAL A 201 4.29 -8.95 -4.02
CA VAL A 201 3.47 -7.77 -3.74
C VAL A 201 3.80 -6.62 -4.69
N ALA A 202 5.07 -6.39 -5.01
CA ALA A 202 5.44 -5.36 -5.97
C ALA A 202 4.91 -5.67 -7.40
N ILE A 203 4.93 -6.95 -7.82
CA ILE A 203 4.34 -7.39 -9.09
C ILE A 203 2.84 -7.13 -9.11
N GLN A 204 2.12 -7.48 -8.04
CA GLN A 204 0.70 -7.16 -7.88
C GLN A 204 0.46 -5.66 -8.07
N MET A 205 1.13 -4.82 -7.28
CA MET A 205 0.90 -3.36 -7.27
C MET A 205 1.16 -2.71 -8.64
N VAL A 206 2.21 -3.15 -9.34
CA VAL A 206 2.55 -2.61 -10.67
C VAL A 206 1.58 -3.12 -11.74
N SER A 207 1.13 -4.37 -11.65
CA SER A 207 0.15 -4.94 -12.57
C SER A 207 -1.23 -4.31 -12.38
N GLU A 208 -1.68 -4.16 -11.14
CA GLU A 208 -2.90 -3.45 -10.74
C GLU A 208 -2.90 -2.03 -11.30
N GLN A 209 -1.82 -1.26 -11.06
CA GLN A 209 -1.70 0.10 -11.59
C GLN A 209 -1.83 0.13 -13.11
N LYS A 210 -1.17 -0.80 -13.81
CA LYS A 210 -1.23 -0.86 -15.27
C LYS A 210 -2.66 -1.10 -15.75
N PHE A 211 -3.37 -2.08 -15.19
CA PHE A 211 -4.73 -2.42 -15.64
C PHE A 211 -5.77 -1.37 -15.28
N VAL A 212 -5.66 -0.78 -14.08
CA VAL A 212 -6.57 0.30 -13.64
C VAL A 212 -6.41 1.53 -14.54
N LEU A 213 -5.20 1.86 -14.98
CA LEU A 213 -4.94 2.97 -15.90
C LEU A 213 -5.31 2.65 -17.36
N GLU A 214 -4.99 1.45 -17.84
CA GLU A 214 -5.22 1.05 -19.24
C GLU A 214 -6.72 0.92 -19.59
N TYR A 215 -7.53 0.40 -18.65
CA TYR A 215 -8.97 0.20 -18.85
C TYR A 215 -9.84 1.22 -18.10
N ASP A 216 -9.24 2.25 -17.49
CA ASP A 216 -9.88 3.26 -16.65
C ASP A 216 -10.87 2.66 -15.63
N VAL A 217 -10.45 1.58 -14.96
CA VAL A 217 -11.34 0.82 -14.08
C VAL A 217 -11.65 1.65 -12.82
N PRO A 218 -12.92 1.73 -12.38
CA PRO A 218 -13.25 2.34 -11.10
C PRO A 218 -12.57 1.59 -9.94
N PRO A 219 -11.93 2.28 -8.97
CA PRO A 219 -11.22 1.62 -7.87
C PRO A 219 -12.06 0.60 -7.10
N LEU A 220 -13.33 0.93 -6.84
CA LEU A 220 -14.26 0.06 -6.12
C LEU A 220 -14.55 -1.25 -6.88
N LEU A 221 -14.58 -1.22 -8.21
CA LEU A 221 -14.74 -2.40 -9.06
C LEU A 221 -13.45 -3.24 -9.09
N ALA A 222 -12.28 -2.59 -9.19
CA ALA A 222 -10.99 -3.27 -9.20
C ALA A 222 -10.77 -4.09 -7.90
N VAL A 223 -10.91 -3.44 -6.74
CA VAL A 223 -10.82 -4.10 -5.42
C VAL A 223 -11.86 -5.21 -5.29
N GLY A 224 -13.09 -4.95 -5.73
CA GLY A 224 -14.16 -5.93 -5.70
C GLY A 224 -13.90 -7.19 -6.51
N LEU A 225 -13.24 -7.07 -7.68
CA LEU A 225 -12.86 -8.20 -8.52
C LEU A 225 -11.70 -9.00 -7.92
N GLU A 226 -10.70 -8.33 -7.35
CA GLU A 226 -9.60 -8.99 -6.63
C GLU A 226 -10.15 -9.79 -5.43
N GLY A 227 -11.01 -9.16 -4.62
CA GLY A 227 -11.74 -9.82 -3.53
C GLY A 227 -12.56 -11.03 -3.98
N PHE A 228 -13.27 -10.92 -5.11
CA PHE A 228 -14.06 -12.02 -5.67
C PHE A 228 -13.19 -13.22 -6.07
N PHE A 229 -12.12 -12.99 -6.85
CA PHE A 229 -11.23 -14.07 -7.28
C PHE A 229 -10.45 -14.65 -6.11
N GLY A 230 -9.93 -13.80 -5.22
CA GLY A 230 -9.18 -14.21 -4.03
C GLY A 230 -10.01 -15.08 -3.11
N MET A 231 -11.25 -14.67 -2.80
CA MET A 231 -12.17 -15.44 -1.98
C MET A 231 -12.48 -16.82 -2.59
N ILE A 232 -12.77 -16.88 -3.90
CA ILE A 232 -13.07 -18.14 -4.57
C ILE A 232 -11.87 -19.07 -4.48
N ILE A 233 -10.69 -18.63 -4.93
CA ILE A 233 -9.50 -19.47 -4.97
C ILE A 233 -9.15 -19.95 -3.56
N LEU A 234 -9.16 -19.05 -2.56
CA LEU A 234 -8.75 -19.39 -1.20
C LEU A 234 -9.77 -20.32 -0.51
N SER A 235 -11.07 -20.15 -0.78
CA SER A 235 -12.12 -21.08 -0.30
C SER A 235 -11.98 -22.48 -0.92
N PHE A 236 -11.55 -22.58 -2.17
CA PHE A 236 -11.25 -23.88 -2.78
C PHE A 236 -9.94 -24.46 -2.23
N LEU A 237 -8.93 -23.62 -1.95
CA LEU A 237 -7.63 -24.04 -1.43
C LEU A 237 -7.70 -24.44 0.05
N SER A 238 -8.63 -23.89 0.83
CA SER A 238 -8.82 -24.27 2.23
C SER A 238 -9.31 -25.72 2.38
N LEU A 239 -9.97 -26.28 1.36
CA LEU A 239 -10.44 -27.69 1.38
C LEU A 239 -9.27 -28.70 1.44
N PRO A 240 -8.27 -28.67 0.55
CA PRO A 240 -7.10 -29.55 0.69
C PRO A 240 -6.26 -29.20 1.94
N MET A 241 -6.18 -27.92 2.35
CA MET A 241 -5.44 -27.52 3.56
C MET A 241 -5.97 -28.17 4.84
N TYR A 242 -7.27 -28.48 4.90
CA TYR A 242 -7.87 -29.24 6.00
C TYR A 242 -7.26 -30.65 6.16
N PHE A 243 -6.84 -31.28 5.07
CA PHE A 243 -6.28 -32.64 5.11
C PHE A 243 -4.77 -32.68 5.29
N ILE A 244 -4.08 -31.53 5.17
CA ILE A 244 -2.63 -31.41 5.32
C ILE A 244 -2.33 -31.23 6.81
N HIS A 245 -1.53 -32.13 7.36
CA HIS A 245 -1.06 -32.03 8.74
C HIS A 245 0.32 -31.37 8.76
N VAL A 246 0.49 -30.38 9.64
CA VAL A 246 1.72 -29.59 9.76
C VAL A 246 2.23 -29.60 11.20
N PRO A 247 3.55 -29.41 11.40
CA PRO A 247 4.11 -29.27 12.74
C PRO A 247 3.47 -28.11 13.52
N ALA A 248 3.55 -28.19 14.85
CA ALA A 248 3.02 -27.18 15.77
C ALA A 248 3.59 -25.75 15.57
N THR A 249 4.70 -25.63 14.84
CA THR A 249 5.29 -24.33 14.44
C THR A 249 4.43 -23.57 13.44
N PHE A 250 3.60 -24.26 12.64
CA PHE A 250 2.79 -23.65 11.59
C PHE A 250 1.29 -23.63 11.88
N SER A 251 0.84 -24.37 12.90
CA SER A 251 -0.56 -24.40 13.32
C SER A 251 -0.66 -24.80 14.79
N LYS A 252 -1.37 -24.00 15.59
CA LYS A 252 -1.73 -24.33 16.98
C LYS A 252 -3.00 -25.17 17.09
N ASN A 253 -3.56 -25.63 15.97
CA ASN A 253 -4.75 -26.47 15.97
C ASN A 253 -4.48 -27.80 16.71
N PRO A 254 -5.38 -28.24 17.62
CA PRO A 254 -5.28 -29.55 18.28
C PRO A 254 -5.10 -30.75 17.34
N ASP A 255 -5.68 -30.71 16.15
CA ASP A 255 -5.58 -31.78 15.14
C ASP A 255 -4.33 -31.62 14.23
N HIS A 256 -3.47 -30.63 14.49
CA HIS A 256 -2.28 -30.31 13.68
C HIS A 256 -2.58 -30.08 12.19
N ARG A 257 -3.80 -29.66 11.84
CA ARG A 257 -4.17 -29.31 10.47
C ARG A 257 -3.65 -27.94 10.08
N LEU A 258 -3.26 -27.77 8.82
CA LEU A 258 -2.78 -26.49 8.30
C LEU A 258 -3.85 -25.38 8.39
N GLU A 259 -5.10 -25.72 8.10
CA GLU A 259 -6.25 -24.82 8.32
C GLU A 259 -7.48 -25.65 8.67
N ASP A 260 -8.28 -25.19 9.63
CA ASP A 260 -9.53 -25.85 9.99
C ASP A 260 -10.66 -24.82 10.17
N ILE A 261 -11.40 -24.63 9.09
CA ILE A 261 -12.53 -23.70 9.04
C ILE A 261 -13.63 -24.08 10.04
N PHE A 262 -13.84 -25.38 10.28
CA PHE A 262 -14.87 -25.82 11.22
C PHE A 262 -14.48 -25.49 12.66
N TYR A 263 -13.20 -25.66 12.99
CA TYR A 263 -12.66 -25.24 14.27
C TYR A 263 -12.72 -23.71 14.43
N ALA A 264 -12.41 -22.94 13.37
CA ALA A 264 -12.56 -21.49 13.37
C ALA A 264 -14.00 -21.05 13.69
N PHE A 265 -15.01 -21.65 13.05
CA PHE A 265 -16.42 -21.37 13.36
C PHE A 265 -16.81 -21.77 14.79
N LYS A 266 -16.26 -22.86 15.31
CA LYS A 266 -16.48 -23.26 16.70
C LYS A 266 -15.90 -22.22 17.66
N GLN A 267 -14.67 -21.77 17.44
CA GLN A 267 -14.04 -20.71 18.25
C GLN A 267 -14.83 -19.40 18.21
N ILE A 268 -15.37 -19.01 17.05
CA ILE A 268 -16.21 -17.81 16.92
C ILE A 268 -17.49 -17.94 17.74
N ASN A 269 -18.14 -19.11 17.75
CA ASN A 269 -19.35 -19.36 18.54
C ASN A 269 -19.08 -19.36 20.04
N GLU A 270 -17.91 -19.86 20.47
CA GLU A 270 -17.51 -19.89 21.88
C GLU A 270 -17.05 -18.51 22.39
N LYS A 271 -16.32 -17.75 21.56
CA LYS A 271 -15.79 -16.42 21.86
C LYS A 271 -16.34 -15.40 20.86
N PRO A 272 -17.57 -14.86 21.06
CA PRO A 272 -18.18 -13.92 20.12
C PRO A 272 -17.41 -12.59 19.99
N ILE A 273 -16.49 -12.29 20.91
CA ILE A 273 -15.58 -11.14 20.78
C ILE A 273 -14.67 -11.26 19.54
N VAL A 274 -14.34 -12.48 19.10
CA VAL A 274 -13.59 -12.73 17.86
C VAL A 274 -14.39 -12.26 16.65
N LEU A 275 -15.71 -12.46 16.63
CA LEU A 275 -16.57 -11.99 15.54
C LEU A 275 -16.52 -10.47 15.41
N LEU A 276 -16.53 -9.75 16.53
CA LEU A 276 -16.40 -8.29 16.54
C LEU A 276 -15.04 -7.84 15.99
N ALA A 277 -13.96 -8.51 16.38
CA ALA A 277 -12.62 -8.20 15.87
C ALA A 277 -12.51 -8.47 14.37
N LEU A 278 -13.01 -9.62 13.89
CA LEU A 278 -13.08 -9.97 12.47
C LEU A 278 -13.95 -8.97 11.67
N PHE A 279 -15.05 -8.48 12.26
CA PHE A 279 -15.89 -7.45 11.62
C PHE A 279 -15.12 -6.14 11.40
N PHE A 280 -14.31 -5.70 12.38
CA PHE A 280 -13.45 -4.54 12.20
C PHE A 280 -12.38 -4.76 11.12
N VAL A 281 -11.81 -5.97 11.02
CA VAL A 281 -10.89 -6.34 9.92
C VAL A 281 -11.60 -6.23 8.58
N ILE A 282 -12.79 -6.83 8.42
CA ILE A 282 -13.58 -6.82 7.17
C ILE A 282 -13.90 -5.40 6.72
N ILE A 283 -14.31 -4.52 7.63
CA ILE A 283 -14.64 -3.13 7.28
C ILE A 283 -13.38 -2.34 6.93
N SER A 284 -12.34 -2.45 7.74
CA SER A 284 -11.13 -1.66 7.58
C SER A 284 -10.36 -2.03 6.31
N ILE A 285 -10.29 -3.31 5.95
CA ILE A 285 -9.63 -3.76 4.72
C ILE A 285 -10.37 -3.26 3.47
N ALA A 286 -11.70 -3.25 3.48
CA ALA A 286 -12.50 -2.75 2.36
C ALA A 286 -12.18 -1.27 2.08
N PHE A 287 -12.17 -0.45 3.12
CA PHE A 287 -11.81 0.96 2.99
C PHE A 287 -10.33 1.19 2.66
N PHE A 288 -9.44 0.42 3.27
CA PHE A 288 -8.00 0.51 3.02
C PHE A 288 -7.67 0.21 1.56
N ASN A 289 -8.17 -0.89 1.00
CA ASN A 289 -7.91 -1.26 -0.38
C ASN A 289 -8.63 -0.34 -1.37
N PHE A 290 -9.85 0.10 -1.09
CA PHE A 290 -10.51 1.13 -1.89
C PHE A 290 -9.67 2.42 -1.97
N ALA A 291 -9.20 2.92 -0.83
CA ALA A 291 -8.38 4.12 -0.77
C ALA A 291 -7.02 3.89 -1.46
N GLY A 292 -6.41 2.72 -1.25
CA GLY A 292 -5.15 2.30 -1.85
C GLY A 292 -5.21 2.30 -3.39
N VAL A 293 -6.19 1.62 -3.98
CA VAL A 293 -6.37 1.61 -5.44
C VAL A 293 -6.72 3.01 -5.97
N THR A 294 -7.48 3.81 -5.22
CA THR A 294 -7.75 5.21 -5.58
C THR A 294 -6.47 6.04 -5.64
N VAL A 295 -5.58 5.90 -4.65
CA VAL A 295 -4.25 6.52 -4.67
C VAL A 295 -3.42 6.02 -5.85
N THR A 296 -3.42 4.70 -6.12
CA THR A 296 -2.69 4.13 -7.26
C THR A 296 -3.19 4.70 -8.59
N LYS A 297 -4.50 4.87 -8.74
CA LYS A 297 -5.15 5.38 -9.95
C LYS A 297 -4.83 6.84 -10.21
N HIS A 298 -4.90 7.69 -9.19
CA HIS A 298 -4.72 9.14 -9.36
C HIS A 298 -3.28 9.61 -9.19
N LEU A 299 -2.45 8.86 -8.48
CA LEU A 299 -1.04 9.17 -8.23
C LEU A 299 -0.15 8.08 -8.84
N SER A 300 0.18 7.04 -8.07
CA SER A 300 0.99 5.90 -8.52
C SER A 300 1.02 4.78 -7.48
N ALA A 301 1.37 3.57 -7.92
CA ALA A 301 1.66 2.45 -7.00
C ALA A 301 2.82 2.79 -6.05
N THR A 302 3.81 3.54 -6.53
CA THR A 302 4.92 4.01 -5.69
C THR A 302 4.45 4.93 -4.57
N THR A 303 3.45 5.79 -4.81
CA THR A 303 2.86 6.65 -3.76
C THR A 303 2.06 5.83 -2.76
N ARG A 304 1.32 4.81 -3.22
CA ARG A 304 0.61 3.85 -2.34
C ARG A 304 1.60 3.16 -1.38
N MET A 305 2.72 2.65 -1.88
CA MET A 305 3.75 2.00 -1.04
C MET A 305 4.37 2.92 0.02
N VAL A 306 4.33 4.22 -0.25
CA VAL A 306 4.87 5.23 0.66
C VAL A 306 3.88 5.53 1.76
N LEU A 307 2.59 5.66 1.44
CA LEU A 307 1.53 5.74 2.44
C LEU A 307 1.50 4.47 3.31
N ASP A 308 1.74 3.30 2.71
CA ASP A 308 1.88 2.05 3.46
C ASP A 308 3.05 2.07 4.45
N SER A 309 4.12 2.76 4.09
CA SER A 309 5.27 2.95 4.97
C SER A 309 4.97 3.94 6.10
N VAL A 310 4.23 5.02 5.81
CA VAL A 310 3.74 5.96 6.82
C VAL A 310 2.88 5.23 7.86
N ARG A 311 1.99 4.34 7.41
CA ARG A 311 1.19 3.48 8.29
C ARG A 311 2.06 2.65 9.25
N THR A 312 3.20 2.11 8.81
CA THR A 312 4.08 1.32 9.69
C THR A 312 4.57 2.13 10.89
N PHE A 313 4.88 3.42 10.72
CA PHE A 313 5.22 4.30 11.85
C PHE A 313 4.08 4.47 12.83
N VAL A 314 2.86 4.63 12.31
CA VAL A 314 1.65 4.75 13.14
C VAL A 314 1.47 3.47 13.95
N ILE A 315 1.54 2.30 13.31
CA ILE A 315 1.43 1.01 13.99
C ILE A 315 2.48 0.89 15.09
N TRP A 316 3.74 1.25 14.84
CA TRP A 316 4.80 1.22 15.85
C TRP A 316 4.53 2.13 17.04
N ALA A 317 4.12 3.37 16.78
CA ALA A 317 3.82 4.34 17.83
C ALA A 317 2.71 3.85 18.77
N PHE A 318 1.76 3.08 18.25
CA PHE A 318 0.67 2.49 19.03
C PHE A 318 1.00 1.09 19.56
N SER A 319 1.82 0.29 18.87
CA SER A 319 2.06 -1.11 19.26
C SER A 319 2.95 -1.24 20.49
N ILE A 320 3.93 -0.37 20.65
CA ILE A 320 4.80 -0.36 21.82
C ILE A 320 4.00 -0.15 23.13
N PRO A 321 3.19 0.92 23.27
CA PRO A 321 2.43 1.14 24.50
C PRO A 321 1.25 0.18 24.69
N LEU A 322 0.63 -0.32 23.61
CA LEU A 322 -0.55 -1.19 23.70
C LEU A 322 -0.20 -2.67 23.85
N PHE A 323 0.92 -3.13 23.28
CA PHE A 323 1.25 -4.56 23.18
C PHE A 323 2.57 -4.94 23.87
N GLY A 324 3.34 -3.98 24.39
CA GLY A 324 4.50 -4.26 25.25
C GLY A 324 5.64 -5.02 24.57
N GLU A 325 5.86 -4.80 23.27
CA GLU A 325 6.90 -5.49 22.50
C GLU A 325 8.32 -5.08 22.96
N ASN A 326 9.20 -6.07 23.20
CA ASN A 326 10.61 -5.85 23.53
C ASN A 326 11.39 -5.39 22.29
N PHE A 327 12.07 -4.25 22.38
CA PHE A 327 12.76 -3.64 21.24
C PHE A 327 14.27 -3.88 21.28
N ILE A 328 14.86 -4.31 20.16
CA ILE A 328 16.31 -4.39 19.99
C ILE A 328 16.82 -3.01 19.57
N PRO A 329 17.60 -2.28 20.39
CA PRO A 329 17.99 -0.89 20.09
C PRO A 329 18.72 -0.70 18.76
N VAL A 330 19.45 -1.73 18.30
CA VAL A 330 20.16 -1.72 17.01
C VAL A 330 19.19 -1.69 15.83
N GLN A 331 17.99 -2.28 15.95
CA GLN A 331 16.93 -2.21 14.93
C GLN A 331 16.47 -0.76 14.72
N LEU A 332 16.63 0.15 15.70
CA LEU A 332 16.26 1.56 15.56
C LEU A 332 17.10 2.27 14.49
N ILE A 333 18.38 1.89 14.36
CA ILE A 333 19.29 2.47 13.37
C ILE A 333 18.88 2.02 11.97
N GLY A 334 18.63 0.71 11.79
CA GLY A 334 18.12 0.17 10.53
C GLY A 334 16.79 0.80 10.14
N PHE A 335 15.89 0.96 11.11
CA PHE A 335 14.63 1.65 10.93
C PHE A 335 14.78 3.12 10.55
N ALA A 336 15.68 3.87 11.20
CA ALA A 336 15.95 5.26 10.87
C ALA A 336 16.48 5.39 9.43
N LEU A 337 17.34 4.46 8.98
CA LEU A 337 17.82 4.40 7.61
C LEU A 337 16.71 4.08 6.59
N LEU A 338 15.85 3.11 6.90
CA LEU A 338 14.65 2.82 6.10
C LEU A 338 13.78 4.08 5.96
N THR A 339 13.48 4.72 7.09
CA THR A 339 12.67 5.95 7.17
C THR A 339 13.25 7.07 6.34
N LEU A 340 14.54 7.33 6.51
CA LEU A 340 15.25 8.36 5.77
C LEU A 340 15.24 8.07 4.27
N GLY A 341 15.50 6.82 3.88
CA GLY A 341 15.45 6.40 2.49
C GLY A 341 14.08 6.60 1.86
N MET A 342 13.00 6.30 2.60
CA MET A 342 11.63 6.53 2.17
C MET A 342 11.33 8.03 2.02
N PHE A 343 11.73 8.88 2.96
CA PHE A 343 11.55 10.33 2.81
C PHE A 343 12.34 10.93 1.65
N VAL A 344 13.56 10.43 1.41
CA VAL A 344 14.39 10.84 0.26
C VAL A 344 13.74 10.39 -1.05
N TYR A 345 13.26 9.14 -1.13
CA TYR A 345 12.58 8.62 -2.32
C TYR A 345 11.37 9.47 -2.75
N ASN A 346 10.67 10.05 -1.78
CA ASN A 346 9.45 10.82 -1.99
C ASN A 346 9.63 12.32 -2.11
N ASP A 347 10.88 12.80 -2.12
CA ASP A 347 11.17 14.22 -2.17
C ASP A 347 10.55 15.02 -1.00
N LEU A 348 10.21 14.36 0.12
CA LEU A 348 9.55 15.01 1.26
C LEU A 348 10.52 15.86 2.09
N LEU A 349 11.77 15.40 2.23
CA LEU A 349 12.83 16.11 2.95
C LEU A 349 13.87 16.69 2.00
N PHE A 350 14.32 15.90 1.02
CA PHE A 350 15.48 16.25 0.21
C PHE A 350 15.20 17.40 -0.77
N GLY A 351 14.09 17.39 -1.49
CA GLY A 351 13.75 18.44 -2.47
C GLY A 351 13.54 19.83 -1.89
N PRO A 352 12.74 20.00 -0.83
CA PRO A 352 12.55 21.30 -0.17
C PRO A 352 13.84 21.80 0.47
N TRP A 353 14.60 20.93 1.16
CA TRP A 353 15.86 21.29 1.78
C TRP A 353 16.94 21.66 0.75
N PHE A 354 17.08 20.86 -0.31
CA PHE A 354 18.03 21.11 -1.39
C PHE A 354 17.71 22.41 -2.13
N ARG A 355 16.42 22.69 -2.40
CA ARG A 355 15.95 23.95 -3.00
C ARG A 355 16.24 25.17 -2.12
N ARG A 356 16.08 25.04 -0.80
CA ARG A 356 16.21 26.17 0.13
C ARG A 356 17.67 26.47 0.47
N GLU A 357 18.49 25.44 0.66
CA GLU A 357 19.78 25.60 1.34
C GLU A 357 21.00 25.38 0.43
N ILE A 358 20.89 24.51 -0.57
CA ILE A 358 22.02 24.16 -1.45
C ILE A 358 21.95 24.92 -2.77
N LEU A 359 20.78 24.99 -3.42
CA LEU A 359 20.60 25.70 -4.69
C LEU A 359 21.12 27.15 -4.66
N PRO A 360 20.84 27.98 -3.63
CA PRO A 360 21.33 29.36 -3.59
C PRO A 360 22.82 29.49 -3.23
N ARG A 361 23.49 28.41 -2.78
CA ARG A 361 24.91 28.42 -2.40
C ARG A 361 25.85 27.92 -3.51
N ILE A 362 25.32 27.34 -4.60
CA ILE A 362 26.14 26.84 -5.71
C ILE A 362 26.40 27.97 -6.71
N HIS A 363 27.62 28.49 -6.72
CA HIS A 363 28.04 29.56 -7.64
C HIS A 363 28.36 29.06 -9.08
N ASN A 364 28.50 27.73 -9.26
CA ASN A 364 28.90 27.13 -10.52
C ASN A 364 27.67 26.64 -11.30
N GLU A 365 27.27 27.37 -12.33
CA GLU A 365 26.02 27.16 -13.08
C GLU A 365 25.88 25.74 -13.64
N ARG A 366 26.98 25.10 -14.08
CA ARG A 366 26.94 23.72 -14.60
C ARG A 366 26.63 22.68 -13.52
N ILE A 367 27.15 22.88 -12.31
CA ILE A 367 26.91 22.01 -11.16
C ILE A 367 25.50 22.24 -10.62
N ALA A 368 25.06 23.50 -10.57
CA ALA A 368 23.69 23.86 -10.22
C ALA A 368 22.67 23.25 -11.20
N LEU A 369 22.93 23.31 -12.52
CA LEU A 369 22.07 22.68 -13.53
C LEU A 369 22.07 21.14 -13.42
N CYS A 370 23.23 20.53 -13.18
CA CYS A 370 23.33 19.08 -13.03
C CYS A 370 22.57 18.59 -11.79
N LEU A 371 22.70 19.29 -10.66
CA LEU A 371 22.00 18.96 -9.43
C LEU A 371 20.51 19.35 -9.47
N ALA A 372 20.14 20.44 -10.13
CA ALA A 372 18.75 20.80 -10.39
C ALA A 372 18.06 19.76 -11.30
N SER A 373 18.78 19.21 -12.28
CA SER A 373 18.32 18.08 -13.09
C SER A 373 18.19 16.80 -12.26
N PHE A 374 19.17 16.51 -11.39
CA PHE A 374 19.14 15.40 -10.44
C PHE A 374 17.95 15.48 -9.46
N CYS A 375 17.61 16.69 -8.99
CA CYS A 375 16.46 16.99 -8.13
C CYS A 375 15.13 17.22 -8.89
N GLY A 376 15.13 17.17 -10.23
CA GLY A 376 13.91 17.23 -11.03
C GLY A 376 13.29 18.62 -11.24
N LEU A 377 14.09 19.70 -11.18
CA LEU A 377 13.70 21.07 -11.55
C LEU A 377 13.79 21.38 -13.05
N GLY A 378 14.18 20.42 -13.89
CA GLY A 378 14.45 20.62 -15.33
C GLY A 378 13.25 20.98 -16.23
N GLY A 379 12.11 21.40 -15.67
CA GLY A 379 10.89 21.78 -16.40
C GLY A 379 10.43 23.22 -16.21
N LEU A 380 11.09 24.01 -15.35
CA LEU A 380 10.86 25.45 -15.27
C LEU A 380 11.73 26.10 -16.36
N THR A 381 11.08 26.41 -17.48
CA THR A 381 11.63 26.98 -18.71
C THR A 381 12.33 28.33 -18.48
N GLU A 382 13.09 28.78 -19.49
CA GLU A 382 13.80 30.08 -19.62
C GLU A 382 13.12 31.31 -18.99
N SER A 383 11.80 31.28 -18.74
CA SER A 383 11.06 32.34 -18.05
C SER A 383 11.49 32.56 -16.61
N ASP A 384 11.83 31.50 -15.86
CA ASP A 384 12.31 31.65 -14.48
C ASP A 384 13.78 32.07 -14.43
N ASN A 385 14.55 31.76 -15.48
CA ASN A 385 15.92 32.25 -15.62
C ASN A 385 15.93 33.76 -15.90
N ASN A 386 14.99 34.26 -16.70
CA ASN A 386 14.79 35.70 -16.89
C ASN A 386 14.27 36.40 -15.63
N ARG A 387 13.41 35.74 -14.84
CA ARG A 387 12.90 36.31 -13.58
C ARG A 387 13.98 36.36 -12.49
N TYR A 388 14.72 35.28 -12.32
CA TYR A 388 15.85 35.20 -11.39
C TYR A 388 16.98 36.18 -11.78
N ASN A 389 17.30 36.31 -13.07
CA ASN A 389 18.27 37.30 -13.53
C ASN A 389 17.76 38.73 -13.32
N ARG A 390 16.46 39.00 -13.52
CA ARG A 390 15.88 40.33 -13.27
C ARG A 390 15.92 40.71 -11.78
N GLU A 391 15.53 39.80 -10.90
CA GLU A 391 15.60 39.97 -9.43
C GLU A 391 17.04 40.00 -8.89
N ARG A 392 18.02 39.51 -9.67
CA ARG A 392 19.45 39.62 -9.37
C ARG A 392 20.02 40.96 -9.83
N PHE A 393 19.62 41.46 -11.00
CA PHE A 393 20.03 42.79 -11.47
C PHE A 393 19.42 43.91 -10.61
N GLU A 394 18.16 43.80 -10.20
CA GLU A 394 17.50 44.78 -9.32
C GLU A 394 18.17 44.87 -7.93
N ARG A 395 18.69 43.76 -7.39
CA ARG A 395 19.44 43.79 -6.12
C ARG A 395 20.86 44.34 -6.23
N ILE A 396 21.48 44.26 -7.40
CA ILE A 396 22.81 44.83 -7.63
C ILE A 396 22.70 46.35 -7.86
N GLU A 397 21.61 46.83 -8.46
CA GLU A 397 21.32 48.27 -8.58
C GLU A 397 20.88 48.93 -7.25
N GLU A 398 20.40 48.17 -6.26
CA GLU A 398 20.08 48.70 -4.92
C GLU A 398 21.30 48.74 -3.97
N GLU A 399 22.43 48.12 -4.35
CA GLU A 399 23.67 48.06 -3.56
C GLU A 399 24.82 48.95 -4.11
N GLU A 400 24.63 49.62 -5.26
CA GLU A 400 25.47 50.73 -5.77
C GLU A 400 24.78 52.10 -5.55
#